data_AF-A0A8T3UXF5-F1
#
_entry.id   AF-A0A8T3UXF5-F1
#
_cell.length_a   1.000
_cell.length_b   1.000
_cell.length_c   1.000
_cell.angle_alpha   90.00
_cell.angle_beta   90.00
_cell.angle_gamma   90.00
#
_symmetry.space_group_name_H-M   'P 1'
#
loop_
_entity.id
_entity.type
_entity.pdbx_description
1 polymer ?
#
loop_
_entity_poly.entity_id
_entity_poly.type
_entity_poly.pdbx_seq_one_letter_code
_entity_poly.pdbx_strand_id
1 'polypeptide(L)'
;MALSTLFYLILGLEMTNPTLFYVFLLALAAGVGVMFFERIEYGLISLFIVSLILYMGDIYQLYTLVAAILSIIILVLWVFRSVNIIHRIDNLISGVYLYLRTRKGNK
;
A
#
# COMPACT_ATOMS: atom_id res chain seq x y z
N MET A 1 -22.12 -13.72 -15.99
CA MET A 1 -21.41 -14.96 -15.59
C MET A 1 -20.29 -14.70 -14.58
N ALA A 2 -19.34 -13.80 -14.83
CA ALA A 2 -18.23 -13.57 -13.87
C ALA A 2 -18.69 -13.10 -12.47
N LEU A 3 -19.70 -12.22 -12.42
CA LEU A 3 -20.19 -11.63 -11.18
C LEU A 3 -20.87 -12.65 -10.24
N SER A 4 -21.64 -13.58 -10.80
CA SER A 4 -22.26 -14.68 -10.06
C SER A 4 -21.22 -15.69 -9.54
N THR A 5 -20.17 -15.98 -10.32
CA THR A 5 -19.08 -16.86 -9.87
C THR A 5 -18.29 -16.24 -8.73
N LEU A 6 -18.02 -14.92 -8.80
CA LEU A 6 -17.35 -14.18 -7.73
C LEU A 6 -18.18 -14.20 -6.44
N PHE A 7 -19.49 -14.00 -6.55
CA PHE A 7 -20.43 -14.05 -5.43
C PHE A 7 -20.44 -15.42 -4.74
N TYR A 8 -20.54 -16.52 -5.50
CA TYR A 8 -20.50 -17.87 -4.92
C TYR A 8 -19.15 -18.21 -4.30
N LEU A 9 -18.06 -17.70 -4.85
CA LEU A 9 -16.72 -17.87 -4.28
C LEU A 9 -16.60 -17.13 -2.93
N ILE A 10 -17.11 -15.90 -2.86
CA ILE A 10 -17.17 -15.11 -1.61
C ILE A 10 -18.00 -15.84 -0.55
N LEU A 11 -19.21 -16.27 -0.90
CA LEU A 11 -20.12 -16.94 0.02
C LEU A 11 -19.59 -18.32 0.46
N GLY A 12 -18.93 -19.03 -0.46
CA GLY A 12 -18.26 -20.30 -0.17
C GLY A 12 -17.08 -20.14 0.79
N LEU A 13 -16.28 -19.08 0.64
CA LEU A 13 -15.19 -18.77 1.56
C LEU A 13 -15.69 -18.39 2.95
N GLU A 14 -16.73 -17.57 3.05
CA GLU A 14 -17.34 -17.19 4.33
C GLU A 14 -17.82 -18.42 5.12
N MET A 15 -18.49 -19.35 4.44
CA MET A 15 -19.04 -20.55 5.08
C MET A 15 -18.00 -21.63 5.41
N THR A 16 -16.91 -21.72 4.66
CA THR A 16 -15.89 -22.77 4.85
C THR A 16 -14.76 -22.33 5.78
N ASN A 17 -14.28 -21.10 5.62
CA ASN A 17 -13.20 -20.57 6.43
C ASN A 17 -13.32 -19.04 6.52
N PRO A 18 -14.03 -18.53 7.54
CA PRO A 18 -14.25 -17.10 7.70
C PRO A 18 -12.92 -16.33 7.79
N THR A 19 -11.88 -16.89 8.40
CA THR A 19 -10.56 -16.26 8.45
C THR A 19 -9.96 -16.01 7.05
N LEU A 20 -10.04 -17.00 6.15
CA LEU A 20 -9.57 -16.84 4.77
C LEU A 20 -10.44 -15.84 3.99
N PHE A 21 -11.73 -15.80 4.26
CA PHE A 21 -12.62 -14.80 3.68
C PHE A 21 -12.19 -13.37 4.06
N TYR A 22 -11.81 -13.11 5.31
CA TYR A 22 -11.31 -11.78 5.71
C TYR A 22 -9.98 -11.42 5.09
N VAL A 23 -9.04 -12.37 5.02
CA VAL A 23 -7.76 -12.14 4.32
C VAL A 23 -8.01 -11.80 2.86
N PHE A 24 -8.97 -12.47 2.22
CA PHE A 24 -9.39 -12.18 0.86
C PHE A 24 -10.01 -10.79 0.72
N LEU A 25 -10.91 -10.39 1.63
CA LEU A 25 -11.49 -9.04 1.65
C LEU A 25 -10.43 -7.94 1.81
N LEU A 26 -9.47 -8.14 2.72
CA LEU A 26 -8.36 -7.22 2.93
C LEU A 26 -7.49 -7.10 1.67
N ALA A 27 -7.15 -8.22 1.03
CA ALA A 27 -6.41 -8.23 -0.23
C ALA A 27 -7.17 -7.50 -1.35
N LEU A 28 -8.49 -7.67 -1.40
CA LEU A 28 -9.36 -7.02 -2.39
C LEU A 28 -9.44 -5.52 -2.15
N ALA A 29 -9.57 -5.08 -0.90
CA ALA A 29 -9.54 -3.66 -0.53
C ALA A 29 -8.21 -2.98 -0.89
N ALA A 30 -7.08 -3.66 -0.64
CA ALA A 30 -5.76 -3.18 -1.06
C ALA A 30 -5.67 -3.10 -2.59
N GLY A 31 -6.06 -4.17 -3.29
CA GLY A 31 -6.02 -4.25 -4.75
C GLY A 31 -6.86 -3.19 -5.45
N VAL A 32 -8.08 -2.92 -4.95
CA VAL A 32 -8.96 -1.87 -5.48
C VAL A 32 -8.32 -0.48 -5.31
N GLY A 33 -7.73 -0.21 -4.14
CA GLY A 33 -7.04 1.06 -3.91
C GLY A 33 -5.84 1.27 -4.84
N VAL A 34 -5.06 0.21 -5.11
CA VAL A 34 -3.95 0.30 -6.08
C VAL A 34 -4.45 0.47 -7.52
N MET A 35 -5.46 -0.29 -7.93
CA MET A 35 -5.97 -0.27 -9.30
C MET A 35 -6.62 1.08 -9.65
N PHE A 36 -7.36 1.68 -8.72
CA PHE A 36 -8.08 2.93 -9.00
C PHE A 36 -7.16 4.16 -9.04
N PHE A 37 -6.17 4.21 -8.16
CA PHE A 37 -5.29 5.38 -8.03
C PHE A 37 -3.91 5.20 -8.68
N GLU A 38 -3.64 4.03 -9.26
CA GLU A 38 -2.36 3.62 -9.86
C GLU A 38 -1.14 3.80 -8.94
N ARG A 39 -1.39 3.85 -7.63
CA ARG A 39 -0.41 4.20 -6.60
C ARG A 39 -0.60 3.34 -5.38
N ILE A 40 0.52 2.81 -4.88
CA ILE A 40 0.53 1.82 -3.79
C ILE A 40 0.10 2.44 -2.46
N GLU A 41 0.35 3.74 -2.27
CA GLU A 41 0.02 4.52 -1.10
C GLU A 41 -1.49 4.48 -0.83
N TYR A 42 -2.31 4.68 -1.87
CA TYR A 42 -3.76 4.65 -1.73
C TYR A 42 -4.30 3.24 -1.51
N GLY A 43 -3.62 2.20 -1.99
CA GLY A 43 -3.90 0.80 -1.65
C GLY A 43 -3.61 0.47 -0.19
N LEU A 44 -2.54 1.02 0.38
CA LEU A 44 -2.23 0.86 1.80
C LEU A 44 -3.21 1.65 2.68
N ILE A 45 -3.63 2.84 2.25
CA ILE A 45 -4.64 3.65 2.94
C ILE A 45 -6.01 2.95 2.91
N SER A 46 -6.43 2.41 1.77
CA SER A 46 -7.70 1.67 1.69
C SER A 46 -7.69 0.42 2.56
N LEU A 47 -6.58 -0.33 2.56
CA LEU A 47 -6.38 -1.48 3.44
C LEU A 47 -6.47 -1.08 4.92
N PHE A 48 -5.85 0.04 5.31
CA PHE A 48 -5.92 0.57 6.68
C PHE A 48 -7.35 0.90 7.09
N ILE A 49 -8.09 1.63 6.24
CA ILE A 49 -9.48 2.03 6.51
C ILE A 49 -10.38 0.80 6.65
N VAL A 50 -10.30 -0.15 5.73
CA VAL A 50 -11.10 -1.37 5.78
C VAL A 50 -10.75 -2.22 7.02
N SER A 51 -9.47 -2.32 7.36
CA SER A 51 -9.03 -3.01 8.58
C SER A 51 -9.62 -2.36 9.84
N LEU A 52 -9.65 -1.02 9.89
CA LEU A 52 -10.23 -0.28 11.02
C LEU A 52 -11.74 -0.48 11.13
N ILE A 53 -12.47 -0.46 10.01
CA ILE A 53 -13.92 -0.71 9.99
C ILE A 53 -14.22 -2.12 10.51
N LEU A 54 -13.48 -3.13 10.05
CA LEU A 54 -13.64 -4.51 10.51
C LEU A 54 -13.29 -4.66 11.99
N TYR A 55 -12.26 -3.96 12.47
CA TYR A 55 -11.89 -3.92 13.89
C TYR A 55 -13.00 -3.32 14.75
N MET A 56 -13.59 -2.20 14.35
CA MET A 56 -14.69 -1.54 15.08
C MET A 56 -15.99 -2.35 15.08
N GLY A 57 -16.18 -3.25 14.10
CA GLY A 57 -17.30 -4.18 14.06
C GLY A 57 -17.13 -5.42 14.95
N ASP A 58 -16.06 -5.48 15.77
CA ASP A 58 -15.66 -6.66 16.57
C ASP A 58 -15.41 -7.93 15.73
N ILE A 59 -15.15 -7.76 14.44
CA ILE A 59 -14.91 -8.85 13.51
C ILE A 59 -13.41 -9.18 13.53
N TYR A 60 -13.05 -10.32 14.12
CA TYR A 60 -11.68 -10.87 14.11
C TYR A 60 -10.62 -9.84 14.55
N GLN A 61 -10.89 -9.17 15.67
CA GLN A 61 -10.11 -8.03 16.22
C GLN A 61 -8.59 -8.19 16.12
N LEU A 62 -8.04 -9.38 16.42
CA LEU A 62 -6.60 -9.59 16.39
C LEU A 62 -6.03 -9.46 14.97
N TYR A 63 -6.67 -10.07 13.98
CA TYR A 63 -6.18 -10.06 12.59
C TYR A 63 -6.35 -8.69 11.94
N THR A 64 -7.46 -8.02 12.21
CA THR A 64 -7.74 -6.68 11.69
C THR A 64 -6.82 -5.62 12.30
N LEU A 65 -6.51 -5.75 13.60
CA LEU A 65 -5.52 -4.91 14.26
C LEU A 65 -4.11 -5.11 13.69
N VAL A 66 -3.68 -6.36 13.49
CA VAL A 66 -2.38 -6.67 12.88
C VAL A 66 -2.29 -6.10 11.46
N ALA A 67 -3.33 -6.25 10.65
CA ALA A 67 -3.37 -5.69 9.29
C ALA A 67 -3.28 -4.15 9.30
N ALA A 68 -4.01 -3.49 10.20
CA ALA A 68 -3.94 -2.04 10.37
C ALA A 68 -2.52 -1.58 10.76
N ILE A 69 -1.89 -2.23 11.75
CA ILE A 69 -0.51 -1.91 12.17
C ILE A 69 0.48 -2.11 11.02
N LEU A 70 0.39 -3.23 10.31
CA LEU A 70 1.27 -3.53 9.18
C LEU A 70 1.12 -2.50 8.05
N SER A 71 -0.11 -2.08 7.74
CA SER A 71 -0.35 -1.07 6.72
C SER A 71 0.30 0.28 7.07
N ILE A 72 0.27 0.69 8.34
CA ILE A 72 0.98 1.89 8.82
C ILE A 72 2.49 1.72 8.67
N ILE A 73 3.05 0.60 9.13
CA ILE A 73 4.50 0.34 9.05
C ILE A 73 4.98 0.42 7.60
N ILE A 74 4.27 -0.24 6.68
CA ILE A 74 4.63 -0.25 5.26
C ILE A 74 4.51 1.16 4.68
N LEU A 75 3.48 1.93 5.04
CA LEU A 75 3.29 3.30 4.58
C LEU A 75 4.43 4.22 5.08
N VAL A 76 4.85 4.07 6.32
CA VAL A 76 6.00 4.80 6.90
C VAL A 76 7.30 4.43 6.18
N LEU A 77 7.57 3.13 5.97
CA LEU A 77 8.75 2.68 5.22
C LEU A 77 8.75 3.21 3.78
N TRP A 78 7.58 3.25 3.16
CA TRP A 78 7.41 3.82 1.82
C TRP A 78 7.74 5.32 1.80
N VAL A 79 7.25 6.09 2.78
CA VAL A 79 7.59 7.52 2.92
C VAL A 79 9.10 7.72 3.08
N PHE A 80 9.76 6.96 3.95
CA PHE A 80 11.21 7.06 4.12
C PHE A 80 11.98 6.71 2.84
N ARG A 81 11.54 5.69 2.10
CA ARG A 81 12.11 5.35 0.80
C ARG A 81 11.97 6.51 -0.19
N SER A 82 10.80 7.12 -0.26
CA SER A 82 10.53 8.27 -1.13
C SER A 82 11.41 9.47 -0.79
N VAL A 83 11.59 9.78 0.50
CA VAL A 83 12.50 10.85 0.97
C VAL A 83 13.96 10.56 0.58
N ASN A 84 14.42 9.31 0.74
CA ASN A 84 15.78 8.93 0.39
C ASN A 84 16.04 9.02 -1.14
N ILE A 85 15.03 8.70 -1.96
CA ILE A 85 15.10 8.87 -3.41
C ILE A 85 15.24 10.36 -3.77
N ILE A 86 14.46 11.24 -3.14
CA ILE A 86 14.53 12.70 -3.36
C ILE A 86 15.94 13.21 -3.04
N HIS A 87 16.51 12.84 -1.89
CA HIS A 87 17.87 13.25 -1.52
C HIS A 87 18.95 12.75 -2.50
N ARG A 88 18.81 11.52 -3.04
CA ARG A 88 19.74 11.04 -4.07
C ARG A 88 19.67 11.86 -5.35
N ILE A 89 18.47 12.26 -5.76
CA ILE A 89 18.27 13.07 -6.97
C ILE A 89 18.86 14.48 -6.79
N ASP A 90 18.63 15.12 -5.64
CA ASP A 90 19.20 16.46 -5.35
C ASP A 90 20.73 16.44 -5.32
N ASN A 91 21.33 15.39 -4.78
CA ASN A 91 22.78 15.19 -4.78
C ASN A 91 23.34 14.95 -6.19
N LEU A 92 22.62 14.22 -7.04
CA LEU A 92 22.98 14.03 -8.45
C LEU A 92 22.96 15.37 -9.22
N ILE A 93 21.90 16.17 -9.03
CA ILE A 93 21.76 17.48 -9.69
C ILE A 93 22.90 18.42 -9.24
N SER A 94 23.19 18.46 -7.95
CA SER A 94 24.28 19.27 -7.38
C SER A 94 25.65 18.84 -7.90
N GLY A 95 25.88 17.53 -8.04
CA GLY A 95 27.11 16.98 -8.62
C GLY A 95 27.29 17.34 -10.10
N VAL A 96 26.23 17.27 -10.90
CA VAL A 96 26.24 17.71 -12.30
C VAL A 96 26.52 19.20 -12.42
N TYR A 97 25.94 20.02 -11.54
CA TYR A 97 26.16 21.47 -11.54
C TYR A 97 27.61 21.85 -11.22
N LEU A 98 28.21 21.17 -10.23
CA LEU A 98 29.64 21.32 -9.89
C LEU A 98 30.54 20.91 -11.06
N TYR A 99 30.25 19.80 -11.73
CA TYR A 99 31.00 19.31 -12.88
C TYR A 99 30.95 20.28 -14.08
N LEU A 100 29.78 20.84 -14.37
CA LEU A 100 29.63 21.83 -15.45
C LEU A 100 30.35 23.14 -15.12
N ARG A 101 30.36 23.56 -13.85
CA ARG A 101 31.05 24.79 -13.42
C ARG A 101 32.57 24.67 -13.49
N THR A 102 33.15 23.54 -13.05
CA THR A 102 34.60 23.32 -13.14
C THR A 102 35.07 23.25 -14.59
N ARG A 103 34.26 22.71 -15.49
CA ARG A 103 34.59 22.66 -16.93
C ARG A 103 34.54 24.03 -17.62
N LYS A 104 33.74 24.96 -17.11
CA LYS A 104 33.59 26.32 -17.66
C LYS A 104 34.65 27.30 -17.16
N GLY A 105 35.22 27.07 -15.97
CA GLY A 105 36.30 27.89 -15.40
C GLY A 105 37.72 27.49 -15.83
N ASN A 106 37.86 26.42 -16.63
CA ASN A 106 39.15 25.89 -17.10
C ASN A 106 39.39 26.15 -18.61
N LYS A 107 38.72 27.17 -19.16
CA LYS A 107 38.95 27.76 -20.50
C LYS A 107 39.31 29.22 -20.33
#